data_AF-A0A317JPH4-F1
#
_entry.id   AF-A0A317JPH4-F1
#
_cell.length_a   1.000
_cell.length_b   1.000
_cell.length_c   1.000
_cell.angle_alpha   90.00
_cell.angle_beta   90.00
_cell.angle_gamma   90.00
#
_symmetry.space_group_name_H-M   'P 1'
#
loop_
_entity.id
_entity.type
_entity.pdbx_description
1 polymer ?
#
loop_
_entity_poly.entity_id
_entity_poly.type
_entity_poly.pdbx_seq_one_letter_code
_entity_poly.pdbx_strand_id
1 'polypeptide(L)' 'MANGSETGRSNRGFASMDEDKQREIASKGGRAAHEKGTAHEFTSEEARAAGRKGGEAVSRDREHMADIGRSGGRA' A
#
# COMPACT_ATOMS: atom_id res chain seq x y z
N MET A 1 -45.92 -18.98 -13.49
CA MET A 1 -44.78 -19.86 -13.12
C MET A 1 -43.49 -19.08 -13.37
N ALA A 2 -42.62 -19.05 -12.36
CA ALA A 2 -41.21 -18.65 -12.34
C ALA A 2 -40.80 -17.24 -12.83
N ASN A 3 -40.55 -16.36 -11.85
CA ASN A 3 -39.80 -15.10 -11.96
C ASN A 3 -38.30 -15.45 -11.88
N GLY A 4 -37.61 -15.47 -13.01
CA GLY A 4 -36.20 -15.82 -13.12
C GLY A 4 -35.32 -14.62 -12.78
N SER A 5 -34.99 -14.43 -11.50
CA SER A 5 -33.93 -13.53 -11.07
C SER A 5 -32.58 -14.07 -11.54
N GLU A 6 -32.13 -13.62 -12.72
CA GLU A 6 -30.74 -13.79 -13.14
C GLU A 6 -29.85 -12.94 -12.23
N THR A 7 -29.38 -13.55 -11.14
CA THR A 7 -28.38 -12.98 -10.23
C THR A 7 -27.01 -13.00 -10.89
N GLY A 8 -26.86 -12.25 -11.99
CA GLY A 8 -25.56 -11.88 -12.54
C GLY A 8 -24.84 -11.05 -11.49
N ARG A 9 -23.67 -11.51 -11.03
CA ARG A 9 -22.80 -10.78 -10.10
C ARG A 9 -22.42 -9.45 -10.76
N SER A 10 -23.19 -8.41 -10.46
CA SER A 10 -22.93 -7.05 -10.89
C SER A 10 -21.49 -6.67 -10.52
N ASN A 11 -20.71 -6.15 -11.48
CA ASN A 11 -19.38 -5.58 -11.26
C ASN A 11 -19.46 -4.33 -10.38
N ARG A 12 -19.80 -4.54 -9.10
CA ARG A 12 -20.00 -3.50 -8.09
C ARG A 12 -19.03 -3.75 -6.95
N GLY A 13 -18.54 -2.65 -6.40
CA GLY A 13 -17.65 -2.66 -5.25
C GLY A 13 -16.24 -2.21 -5.62
N PHE A 14 -15.47 -1.95 -4.57
CA PHE A 14 -14.15 -1.32 -4.66
C PHE A 14 -13.14 -2.15 -5.47
N ALA A 15 -13.22 -3.47 -5.38
CA ALA A 15 -12.35 -4.40 -6.11
C ALA A 15 -12.69 -4.51 -7.61
N SER A 16 -13.88 -4.07 -8.02
CA SER A 16 -14.33 -4.12 -9.43
C SER A 16 -14.18 -2.78 -10.15
N MET A 17 -13.59 -1.77 -9.50
CA MET A 17 -13.29 -0.47 -10.10
C MET A 17 -11.99 -0.51 -10.89
N ASP A 18 -11.80 0.46 -11.79
CA ASP A 18 -10.52 0.70 -12.45
C ASP A 18 -9.40 0.97 -11.43
N GLU A 19 -8.18 0.48 -11.72
CA GLU A 19 -7.05 0.53 -10.80
C GLU A 19 -6.67 1.96 -10.39
N ASP A 20 -6.68 2.90 -11.34
CA ASP A 20 -6.37 4.31 -11.06
C ASP A 20 -7.39 4.92 -10.09
N LYS A 21 -8.67 4.60 -10.29
CA LYS A 21 -9.75 5.07 -9.42
C LYS A 21 -9.66 4.42 -8.04
N GLN A 22 -9.34 3.13 -7.97
CA GLN A 22 -9.12 2.42 -6.73
C GLN A 22 -7.96 3.04 -5.94
N ARG A 23 -6.83 3.32 -6.61
CA ARG A 23 -5.65 3.95 -6.01
C ARG A 23 -5.95 5.35 -5.51
N GLU A 24 -6.70 6.15 -6.28
CA GLU A 24 -7.09 7.49 -5.87
C GLU A 24 -7.96 7.46 -4.61
N ILE A 25 -8.96 6.59 -4.57
CA ILE A 25 -9.85 6.46 -3.42
C ILE A 25 -9.08 5.93 -2.19
N ALA A 26 -8.21 4.93 -2.36
CA ALA A 26 -7.35 4.41 -1.29
C ALA A 26 -6.43 5.52 -0.74
N SER A 27 -5.83 6.32 -1.63
CA SER A 27 -4.98 7.45 -1.24
C SER A 27 -5.77 8.52 -0.46
N LYS A 28 -6.97 8.88 -0.94
CA LYS A 28 -7.87 9.81 -0.23
C LYS A 28 -8.29 9.28 1.13
N GLY A 29 -8.63 7.99 1.22
CA GLY A 29 -9.02 7.33 2.48
C GLY A 29 -7.89 7.32 3.51
N GLY A 30 -6.67 7.01 3.10
CA GLY A 30 -5.49 7.06 3.97
C GLY A 30 -5.23 8.46 4.53
N ARG A 31 -5.24 9.49 3.66
CA ARG A 31 -5.09 10.89 4.10
C ARG A 31 -6.18 11.31 5.08
N ALA A 32 -7.44 10.95 4.79
CA ALA A 32 -8.55 11.28 5.66
C ALA A 32 -8.45 10.58 7.04
N ALA A 33 -7.91 9.36 7.10
CA ALA A 33 -7.71 8.67 8.37
C ALA A 33 -6.62 9.33 9.23
N HIS A 34 -5.53 9.78 8.61
CA HIS A 34 -4.50 10.58 9.29
C HIS A 34 -5.05 11.93 9.76
N GLU A 35 -5.76 12.67 8.89
CA GLU A 35 -6.37 13.96 9.25
C GLU A 35 -7.37 13.83 10.40
N LYS A 36 -8.15 12.74 10.43
CA LYS A 36 -9.12 12.46 11.50
C LYS A 36 -8.49 11.86 12.76
N GLY A 37 -7.20 11.57 12.79
CA GLY A 37 -6.51 10.93 13.91
C GLY A 37 -6.98 9.50 14.18
N THR A 38 -7.60 8.84 13.20
CA THR A 38 -8.00 7.42 13.31
C THR A 38 -6.92 6.48 12.78
N ALA A 39 -5.97 7.00 11.99
CA ALA A 39 -4.79 6.27 11.59
C ALA A 39 -3.77 6.16 12.73
N HIS A 40 -2.92 5.14 12.65
CA HIS A 40 -1.77 5.02 13.54
C HIS A 40 -0.70 6.04 13.14
N GLU A 41 -0.31 6.88 14.09
CA GLU A 41 0.81 7.81 13.96
C GLU A 41 2.06 7.16 14.56
N PHE A 42 3.11 7.04 13.75
CA PHE A 42 4.38 6.52 14.23
C PHE A 42 5.13 7.63 14.98
N THR A 43 5.61 7.30 16.16
CA THR A 43 6.65 8.10 16.80
C THR A 43 7.96 8.00 16.00
N SER A 44 8.85 8.99 16.15
CA SER A 44 10.18 8.97 15.53
C SER A 44 10.98 7.71 15.89
N GLU A 45 10.81 7.20 17.11
CA GLU A 45 11.46 5.96 17.56
C GLU A 45 10.90 4.73 16.85
N GLU A 46 9.57 4.61 16.72
CA GLU A 46 8.92 3.51 16.01
C GLU A 46 9.27 3.51 14.52
N ALA A 47 9.25 4.69 13.87
CA ALA A 47 9.66 4.83 12.48
C ALA A 47 11.12 4.37 12.28
N ARG A 48 12.02 4.72 13.21
CA ARG A 48 13.41 4.29 13.18
C ARG A 48 13.57 2.78 13.41
N ALA A 49 12.79 2.21 14.33
CA ALA A 49 12.80 0.77 14.59
C ALA A 49 12.28 -0.03 13.39
N ALA A 50 11.18 0.42 12.77
CA ALA A 50 10.63 -0.16 11.56
C ALA A 50 11.61 -0.07 10.39
N GLY A 51 12.23 1.10 10.19
CA GLY A 51 13.26 1.29 9.16
C GLY A 51 14.46 0.38 9.37
N ARG A 52 14.94 0.24 10.61
CA ARG A 52 16.03 -0.69 10.95
C ARG A 52 15.65 -2.13 10.63
N LYS A 53 14.48 -2.59 11.08
CA LYS A 53 13.98 -3.96 10.84
C LYS A 53 13.83 -4.25 9.34
N GLY A 54 13.32 -3.28 8.57
CA GLY A 54 13.24 -3.37 7.12
C GLY A 54 14.63 -3.46 6.48
N GLY A 55 15.55 -2.58 6.91
CA GLY A 55 16.95 -2.59 6.49
C GLY A 55 17.64 -3.92 6.76
N GLU A 56 17.46 -4.49 7.96
CA GLU A 56 17.98 -5.80 8.35
C GLU A 56 17.40 -6.94 7.50
N ALA A 57 16.14 -6.82 7.06
CA ALA A 57 15.52 -7.81 6.18
C ALA A 57 16.12 -7.75 4.76
N VAL A 58 16.24 -6.55 4.18
CA VAL A 58 16.74 -6.38 2.79
C VAL A 58 18.25 -6.56 2.69
N SER A 59 19.01 -6.17 3.71
CA SER A 59 20.48 -6.27 3.71
C SER A 59 21.03 -7.70 3.72
N ARG A 60 20.17 -8.70 3.93
CA ARG A 60 20.52 -10.12 3.77
C ARG A 60 20.80 -10.46 2.30
N ASP A 61 20.22 -9.72 1.37
CA ASP A 61 20.48 -9.86 -0.05
C ASP A 61 21.60 -8.90 -0.48
N ARG A 62 22.81 -9.44 -0.55
CA ARG A 62 24.02 -8.68 -0.87
C ARG A 62 24.04 -8.21 -2.33
N GLU A 63 23.42 -8.96 -3.25
CA GLU A 63 23.36 -8.61 -4.67
C GLU A 63 22.40 -7.42 -4.87
N HIS A 64 21.22 -7.51 -4.28
CA HIS A 64 20.24 -6.42 -4.27
C HIS A 64 20.81 -5.11 -3.65
N MET A 65 21.54 -5.21 -2.54
CA MET A 65 22.17 -4.04 -1.92
C MET A 65 23.26 -3.42 -2.81
N ALA A 66 24.01 -4.24 -3.55
CA ALA A 66 25.01 -3.75 -4.49
C ALA A 66 24.37 -2.99 -5.67
N ASP A 67 23.23 -3.45 -6.16
CA ASP A 67 22.48 -2.80 -7.24
C ASP A 67 21.87 -1.46 -6.79
N ILE A 68 21.33 -1.41 -5.56
CA ILE A 68 20.86 -0.17 -4.96
C ILE A 68 22.02 0.83 -4.80
N GLY A 69 23.16 0.39 -4.24
CA GLY A 69 24.33 1.25 -4.07
C GLY A 69 24.88 1.80 -5.38
N ARG A 70 24.94 0.96 -6.41
CA ARG A 70 25.37 1.36 -7.77
C ARG A 70 24.41 2.38 -8.40
N SER A 71 23.11 2.22 -8.17
CA SER A 71 22.08 3.14 -8.67
C SER A 71 22.11 4.48 -7.93
N GLY A 72 22.27 4.45 -6.60
CA GLY A 72 22.33 5.65 -5.76
C GLY A 72 23.58 6.50 -5.97
N GLY A 73 24.73 5.89 -6.29
CA GLY A 73 25.98 6.62 -6.55
C GLY A 73 26.07 7.30 -7.92
N ARG A 74 25.04 7.18 -8.76
CA ARG A 74 24.97 7.79 -10.10
C ARG A 74 24.12 9.05 -10.15
N ALA A 75 23.50 9.45 -9.03
CA ALA A 75 22.69 10.65 -8.90
C ALA A 75 23.52 11.87 -8.46
#